data_AF-A0A9P5Z3G9-F1
#
_entry.id   AF-A0A9P5Z3G9-F1
#
_cell.length_a   1.000
_cell.length_b   1.000
_cell.length_c   1.000
_cell.angle_alpha   90.00
_cell.angle_beta   90.00
_cell.angle_gamma   90.00
#
_symmetry.space_group_name_H-M   'P 1'
#
loop_
_entity.id
_entity.type
_entity.pdbx_description
1 polymer ?
#
loop_
_entity_poly.entity_id
_entity_poly.type
_entity_poly.pdbx_seq_one_letter_code
_entity_poly.pdbx_strand_id
1 'polypeptide(L)'
;MFRSSITFGRHASLVLLRLQASQPRCFATVSSSIIAQPPHPPPPPSPEEGLVDDVPPLLDARVLQAAARPHATTIGEIVKQYLTSAGTVLDAALPYEPSPAAERRPRIGDPGESAREVVTVAHVARDGLEHKLTLASGFALNVRDKGVAGEGEGETLVLTCAHTLEEARTWRLRNWPLLMSAMTNRRTKQASGTFVVAGRGSALKVFPVSRVVSALPRSDLLLLSCALPEGMVRTLPVSPYPAHAGTAIRAHFVAHDTLRTTEGWNEWIGDTWGKWEAGRVVGYRDFAGRETEPGTYDALSHLLFTPLPTAGSSGGPIIDEETGAVVGVMLGTRMDSRVEGSRGWGVPAESIFEMFSLPGLEGKK
;
A
#
# COMPACT_ATOMS: atom_id res chain seq x y z
N MET A 1 -24.86 1.46 69.59
CA MET A 1 -24.02 0.36 69.08
C MET A 1 -24.17 0.28 67.57
N PHE A 2 -23.04 0.05 66.91
CA PHE A 2 -22.73 0.27 65.50
C PHE A 2 -23.24 -0.82 64.53
N ARG A 3 -23.25 -0.48 63.23
CA ARG A 3 -23.24 -1.28 61.97
C ARG A 3 -24.61 -1.46 61.27
N SER A 4 -24.83 -0.90 60.08
CA SER A 4 -24.25 -1.20 58.72
C SER A 4 -24.87 -2.49 58.14
N SER A 5 -25.21 -2.65 56.86
CA SER A 5 -25.15 -1.84 55.64
C SER A 5 -26.09 -2.50 54.61
N ILE A 6 -26.59 -1.69 53.68
CA ILE A 6 -27.24 -2.14 52.44
C ILE A 6 -26.14 -2.60 51.47
N THR A 7 -26.32 -3.76 50.82
CA THR A 7 -25.52 -4.15 49.65
C THR A 7 -26.41 -4.71 48.53
N PHE A 8 -26.43 -3.97 47.43
CA PHE A 8 -26.87 -4.41 46.11
C PHE A 8 -25.82 -5.38 45.54
N GLY A 9 -26.22 -6.61 45.22
CA GLY A 9 -25.39 -7.56 44.48
C GLY A 9 -25.58 -7.40 42.98
N ARG A 10 -24.64 -6.74 42.31
CA ARG A 10 -24.38 -6.85 40.86
C ARG A 10 -22.95 -7.39 40.71
N HIS A 11 -22.77 -8.59 40.19
CA HIS A 11 -21.53 -9.02 39.53
C HIS A 11 -21.89 -10.18 38.59
N ALA A 12 -21.92 -9.96 37.28
CA ALA A 12 -20.78 -9.96 36.36
C ALA A 12 -20.60 -11.36 35.74
N SER A 13 -21.30 -11.60 34.63
CA SER A 13 -21.02 -12.73 33.74
C SER A 13 -19.62 -12.53 33.14
N LEU A 14 -18.69 -13.38 33.56
CA LEU A 14 -17.34 -13.45 33.04
C LEU A 14 -17.41 -14.10 31.65
N VAL A 15 -17.41 -13.29 30.60
CA VAL A 15 -17.20 -13.76 29.23
C VAL A 15 -15.72 -14.05 29.08
N LEU A 16 -15.38 -15.34 29.03
CA LEU A 16 -14.05 -15.80 28.62
C LEU A 16 -13.79 -15.35 27.19
N LEU A 17 -12.97 -14.30 27.03
CA LEU A 17 -12.32 -13.95 25.77
C LEU A 17 -11.34 -15.06 25.42
N ARG A 18 -11.72 -15.94 24.47
CA ARG A 18 -10.73 -16.72 23.73
C ARG A 18 -9.93 -15.74 22.88
N LEU A 19 -8.69 -15.48 23.28
CA LEU A 19 -7.69 -14.83 22.44
C LEU A 19 -7.37 -15.79 21.29
N GLN A 20 -7.52 -15.31 20.05
CA GLN A 20 -7.16 -16.04 18.85
C GLN A 20 -5.65 -15.94 18.66
N ALA A 21 -5.01 -17.07 18.37
CA ALA A 21 -3.61 -17.17 18.01
C ALA A 21 -3.24 -16.14 16.93
N SER A 22 -2.07 -15.51 17.06
CA SER A 22 -1.54 -14.59 16.05
C SER A 22 -1.61 -15.21 14.65
N GLN A 23 -2.38 -14.61 13.75
CA GLN A 23 -2.40 -15.04 12.35
C GLN A 23 -1.14 -14.52 11.65
N PRO A 24 -0.47 -15.32 10.80
CA PRO A 24 0.62 -14.82 9.97
C PRO A 24 0.10 -13.65 9.11
N ARG A 25 0.87 -12.56 9.03
CA ARG A 25 0.47 -11.35 8.30
C ARG A 25 0.09 -11.72 6.86
N CYS A 26 -1.11 -11.32 6.45
CA CYS A 26 -1.63 -11.60 5.12
C CYS A 26 -1.19 -10.49 4.16
N PHE A 27 -0.13 -10.74 3.39
CA PHE A 27 0.29 -9.84 2.31
C PHE A 27 -0.53 -10.11 1.07
N ALA A 28 -0.87 -9.03 0.37
CA ALA A 28 -1.54 -9.21 -0.89
C ALA A 28 -0.61 -9.83 -1.92
N THR A 29 -1.19 -10.71 -2.73
CA THR A 29 -0.50 -11.26 -3.90
C THR A 29 -1.20 -10.77 -5.14
N VAL A 30 -0.44 -10.30 -6.13
CA VAL A 30 -1.00 -9.93 -7.42
C VAL A 30 -1.63 -11.18 -8.03
N SER A 31 -2.94 -11.16 -8.24
CA SER A 31 -3.61 -12.27 -8.90
C SER A 31 -3.19 -12.31 -10.37
N SER A 32 -2.74 -13.46 -10.85
CA SER A 32 -2.30 -13.71 -12.23
C SER A 32 -3.48 -13.78 -13.23
N SER A 33 -4.56 -13.06 -12.97
CA SER A 33 -5.82 -13.05 -13.74
C SER A 33 -5.72 -12.37 -15.11
N ILE A 34 -4.70 -12.71 -15.88
CA ILE A 34 -4.62 -12.50 -17.33
C ILE A 34 -4.42 -13.83 -18.09
N ILE A 35 -4.01 -14.93 -17.42
CA ILE A 35 -3.94 -16.26 -18.05
C ILE A 35 -4.41 -17.34 -17.06
N ALA A 36 -5.30 -18.23 -17.52
CA ALA A 36 -5.81 -19.35 -16.73
C ALA A 36 -4.67 -20.20 -16.15
N GLN A 37 -4.55 -20.25 -14.83
CA GLN A 37 -3.65 -21.20 -14.15
C GLN A 37 -4.37 -22.54 -13.93
N PRO A 38 -3.67 -23.69 -14.07
CA PRO A 38 -4.19 -24.97 -13.58
C PRO A 38 -4.36 -24.94 -12.05
N PRO A 39 -5.27 -25.75 -11.48
CA PRO A 39 -5.55 -25.74 -10.05
C PRO A 39 -4.30 -26.07 -9.23
N HIS A 40 -4.01 -25.24 -8.23
CA HIS A 40 -2.92 -25.47 -7.28
C HIS A 40 -3.22 -26.69 -6.40
N PRO A 41 -2.24 -27.56 -6.12
CA PRO A 41 -2.38 -28.59 -5.09
C PRO A 41 -2.57 -27.93 -3.70
N PRO A 42 -3.27 -28.60 -2.76
CA PRO A 42 -3.48 -28.05 -1.43
C PRO A 42 -2.14 -27.81 -0.73
N PRO A 43 -2.01 -26.71 0.05
CA PRO A 43 -0.78 -26.43 0.78
C PRO A 43 -0.49 -27.56 1.78
N PRO A 44 0.79 -27.91 1.98
CA PRO A 44 1.17 -28.86 3.03
C PRO A 44 0.76 -28.32 4.41
N PRO A 45 0.42 -29.19 5.37
CA PRO A 45 0.06 -28.78 6.72
C PRO A 45 1.24 -28.04 7.36
N SER A 46 0.97 -26.84 7.85
CA SER A 46 1.93 -26.02 8.59
C SER A 46 2.40 -26.77 9.85
N PRO A 47 3.69 -26.73 10.20
CA PRO A 47 4.18 -27.24 11.48
C PRO A 47 3.45 -26.57 12.65
N GLU A 48 3.11 -27.33 13.69
CA GLU A 48 2.53 -26.79 14.92
C GLU A 48 3.48 -25.76 15.55
N GLU A 49 3.13 -24.49 15.46
CA GLU A 49 3.87 -23.38 16.07
C GLU A 49 3.57 -23.32 17.56
N GLY A 50 4.62 -23.29 18.38
CA GLY A 50 4.54 -23.14 19.82
C GLY A 50 3.89 -21.82 20.22
N LEU A 51 3.28 -21.80 21.41
CA LEU A 51 2.65 -20.64 22.03
C LEU A 51 3.66 -19.50 22.20
N VAL A 52 3.73 -18.60 21.22
CA VAL A 52 4.40 -17.29 21.34
C VAL A 52 3.35 -16.29 21.85
N ASP A 53 3.71 -15.46 22.82
CA ASP A 53 2.82 -14.46 23.42
C ASP A 53 2.05 -13.65 22.35
N ASP A 54 0.71 -13.69 22.42
CA ASP A 54 -0.30 -13.16 21.49
C ASP A 54 -0.37 -11.61 21.47
N VAL A 55 0.74 -10.91 21.24
CA VAL A 55 0.73 -9.46 21.02
C VAL A 55 0.74 -9.19 19.52
N PRO A 56 -0.31 -8.58 18.94
CA PRO A 56 -0.30 -8.19 17.55
C PRO A 56 0.93 -7.31 17.26
N PRO A 57 1.56 -7.47 16.09
CA PRO A 57 2.66 -6.61 15.68
C PRO A 57 2.34 -5.12 15.89
N LEU A 58 3.32 -4.31 16.29
CA LEU A 58 3.11 -2.91 16.71
C LEU A 58 2.36 -2.11 15.63
N LEU A 59 2.73 -2.29 14.36
CA LEU A 59 2.06 -1.66 13.24
C LEU A 59 0.58 -2.04 13.17
N ASP A 60 0.27 -3.32 13.26
CA ASP A 60 -1.08 -3.87 13.17
C ASP A 60 -1.93 -3.34 14.33
N ALA A 61 -1.41 -3.37 15.56
CA ALA A 61 -2.09 -2.84 16.74
C ALA A 61 -2.45 -1.35 16.58
N ARG A 62 -1.54 -0.54 16.01
CA ARG A 62 -1.76 0.89 15.78
C ARG A 62 -2.81 1.16 14.72
N VAL A 63 -2.77 0.40 13.62
CA VAL A 63 -3.75 0.50 12.55
C VAL A 63 -5.13 0.07 13.04
N LEU A 64 -5.25 -1.04 13.77
CA LEU A 64 -6.50 -1.51 14.35
C LEU A 64 -7.06 -0.54 15.40
N GLN A 65 -6.19 0.09 16.19
CA GLN A 65 -6.59 1.15 17.13
C GLN A 65 -7.13 2.37 16.39
N ALA A 66 -6.50 2.79 15.29
CA ALA A 66 -6.97 3.89 14.46
C ALA A 66 -8.31 3.54 13.80
N ALA A 67 -8.45 2.32 13.28
CA ALA A 67 -9.68 1.84 12.66
C ALA A 67 -10.85 1.80 13.64
N ALA A 68 -10.62 1.52 14.93
CA ALA A 68 -11.65 1.56 15.95
C ALA A 68 -12.19 2.96 16.27
N ARG A 69 -11.49 4.03 15.83
CA ARG A 69 -11.93 5.42 16.01
C ARG A 69 -12.86 5.85 14.87
N PRO A 70 -13.86 6.70 15.13
CA PRO A 70 -14.66 7.28 14.07
C PRO A 70 -13.78 8.04 13.07
N HIS A 71 -13.98 7.77 11.79
CA HIS A 71 -13.33 8.45 10.67
C HIS A 71 -14.36 8.64 9.55
N ALA A 72 -14.17 9.65 8.71
CA ALA A 72 -15.17 10.08 7.74
C ALA A 72 -15.44 9.02 6.66
N THR A 73 -14.40 8.33 6.18
CA THR A 73 -14.46 7.48 5.00
C THR A 73 -14.23 6.02 5.34
N THR A 74 -15.30 5.22 5.31
CA THR A 74 -15.22 3.78 5.57
C THR A 74 -14.56 3.04 4.40
N ILE A 75 -14.06 1.81 4.63
CA ILE A 75 -13.52 0.96 3.55
C ILE A 75 -14.55 0.72 2.43
N GLY A 76 -15.85 0.66 2.75
CA GLY A 76 -16.90 0.47 1.75
C GLY A 76 -17.04 1.67 0.81
N GLU A 77 -16.86 2.87 1.35
CA GLU A 77 -16.85 4.10 0.56
C GLU A 77 -15.56 4.19 -0.27
N ILE A 78 -14.40 3.82 0.29
CA ILE A 78 -13.14 3.71 -0.48
C ILE A 78 -13.29 2.74 -1.65
N VAL A 79 -13.89 1.57 -1.45
CA VAL A 79 -14.14 0.59 -2.52
C VAL A 79 -15.09 1.14 -3.58
N LYS A 80 -16.15 1.83 -3.16
CA LYS A 80 -17.07 2.48 -4.10
C LYS A 80 -16.33 3.54 -4.94
N GLN A 81 -15.53 4.37 -4.30
CA GLN A 81 -14.73 5.40 -4.97
C GLN A 81 -13.68 4.78 -5.90
N TYR A 82 -13.01 3.69 -5.51
CA TYR A 82 -12.11 2.94 -6.40
C TYR A 82 -12.78 2.53 -7.71
N LEU A 83 -14.01 2.02 -7.64
CA LEU A 83 -14.77 1.61 -8.82
C LEU A 83 -15.24 2.80 -9.65
N THR A 84 -15.69 3.88 -9.02
CA THR A 84 -16.21 5.07 -9.73
C THR A 84 -15.13 5.99 -10.27
N SER A 85 -13.95 6.00 -9.64
CA SER A 85 -12.80 6.83 -10.03
C SER A 85 -11.83 6.11 -10.97
N ALA A 86 -12.20 4.91 -11.45
CA ALA A 86 -11.40 4.15 -12.41
C ALA A 86 -11.26 4.95 -13.73
N GLY A 87 -10.01 5.20 -14.15
CA GLY A 87 -9.70 6.01 -15.34
C GLY A 87 -9.99 7.51 -15.17
N THR A 88 -10.23 7.99 -13.95
CA THR A 88 -10.44 9.43 -13.71
C THR A 88 -9.13 10.19 -13.85
N VAL A 89 -9.13 11.20 -14.73
CA VAL A 89 -8.01 12.12 -14.92
C VAL A 89 -8.23 13.36 -14.05
N LEU A 90 -7.28 13.64 -13.15
CA LEU A 90 -7.28 14.81 -12.28
C LEU A 90 -7.05 16.07 -13.12
N ASP A 91 -7.78 17.14 -12.78
CA ASP A 91 -7.54 18.49 -13.32
C ASP A 91 -6.36 19.17 -12.60
N ALA A 92 -5.21 18.51 -12.69
CA ALA A 92 -3.92 18.94 -12.18
C ALA A 92 -2.83 18.29 -13.03
N ALA A 93 -1.71 18.98 -13.23
CA ALA A 93 -0.54 18.42 -13.88
C ALA A 93 0.46 17.91 -12.83
N LEU A 94 0.94 16.68 -13.02
CA LEU A 94 2.07 16.14 -12.27
C LEU A 94 3.37 16.76 -12.82
N PRO A 95 4.26 17.33 -11.99
CA PRO A 95 5.54 17.86 -12.45
C PRO A 95 6.40 16.79 -13.13
N TYR A 96 7.01 17.16 -14.27
CA TYR A 96 7.90 16.28 -15.02
C TYR A 96 9.30 16.43 -14.43
N GLU A 97 9.74 15.49 -13.59
CA GLU A 97 11.01 15.56 -12.86
C GLU A 97 11.99 14.43 -13.29
N PRO A 98 12.45 14.35 -14.55
CA PRO A 98 13.38 13.30 -15.02
C PRO A 98 14.82 13.49 -14.51
N SER A 99 15.19 14.70 -14.11
CA SER A 99 16.52 15.03 -13.58
C SER A 99 16.37 15.98 -12.39
N PRO A 100 15.84 15.48 -11.27
CA PRO A 100 15.53 16.31 -10.11
C PRO A 100 16.81 16.86 -9.47
N ALA A 101 16.68 18.04 -8.88
CA ALA A 101 17.73 18.66 -8.08
C ALA A 101 18.13 17.76 -6.89
N ALA A 102 19.35 17.90 -6.39
CA ALA A 102 19.92 16.99 -5.39
C ALA A 102 19.05 16.88 -4.12
N GLU A 103 18.43 17.99 -3.70
CA GLU A 103 17.52 18.09 -2.55
C GLU A 103 16.18 17.38 -2.75
N ARG A 104 15.75 17.19 -4.00
CA ARG A 104 14.53 16.46 -4.36
C ARG A 104 14.76 14.95 -4.41
N ARG A 105 16.01 14.50 -4.54
CA ARG A 105 16.34 13.07 -4.64
C ARG A 105 16.07 12.34 -3.32
N PRO A 106 15.63 11.07 -3.38
CA PRO A 106 15.55 10.19 -2.22
C PRO A 106 16.91 10.01 -1.54
N ARG A 107 16.93 9.97 -0.21
CA ARG A 107 18.14 9.80 0.60
C ARG A 107 18.34 8.31 0.90
N ILE A 108 18.77 7.58 -0.13
CA ILE A 108 18.96 6.12 -0.12
C ILE A 108 19.80 5.61 1.06
N GLY A 109 20.85 6.36 1.44
CA GLY A 109 21.79 6.00 2.51
C GLY A 109 21.38 6.43 3.92
N ASP A 110 20.23 7.09 4.07
CA ASP A 110 19.74 7.57 5.37
C ASP A 110 18.44 6.82 5.76
N PRO A 111 18.55 5.82 6.66
CA PRO A 111 17.40 5.05 7.11
C PRO A 111 16.32 5.90 7.79
N GLY A 112 16.70 7.02 8.42
CA GLY A 112 15.76 7.93 9.07
C GLY A 112 14.84 8.64 8.07
N GLU A 113 15.34 8.88 6.86
CA GLU A 113 14.62 9.59 5.80
C GLU A 113 13.77 8.65 4.94
N SER A 114 14.11 7.36 4.87
CA SER A 114 13.31 6.36 4.13
C SER A 114 11.85 6.28 4.63
N ALA A 115 11.60 6.49 5.93
CA ALA A 115 10.24 6.54 6.52
C ALA A 115 9.46 7.84 6.22
N ARG A 116 10.11 8.83 5.61
CA ARG A 116 9.47 10.05 5.09
C ARG A 116 9.25 9.97 3.58
N GLU A 117 10.04 9.17 2.88
CA GLU A 117 10.00 9.02 1.42
C GLU A 117 9.02 7.94 0.98
N VAL A 118 8.97 6.84 1.74
CA VAL A 118 8.05 5.72 1.51
C VAL A 118 7.19 5.53 2.76
N VAL A 119 5.90 5.34 2.56
CA VAL A 119 4.90 5.13 3.62
C VAL A 119 4.31 3.72 3.55
N THR A 120 3.70 3.26 4.64
CA THR A 120 2.84 2.08 4.60
C THR A 120 1.40 2.51 4.32
N VAL A 121 0.74 1.87 3.36
CA VAL A 121 -0.71 1.95 3.17
C VAL A 121 -1.34 0.69 3.74
N ALA A 122 -2.37 0.87 4.57
CA ALA A 122 -3.05 -0.22 5.26
C ALA A 122 -4.55 -0.22 4.95
N HIS A 123 -5.05 -1.33 4.44
CA HIS A 123 -6.48 -1.56 4.24
C HIS A 123 -7.00 -2.50 5.33
N VAL A 124 -8.01 -2.03 6.08
CA VAL A 124 -8.63 -2.79 7.18
C VAL A 124 -10.06 -3.12 6.81
N ALA A 125 -10.37 -4.40 6.76
CA ALA A 125 -11.74 -4.91 6.72
C ALA A 125 -12.01 -5.65 8.04
N ARG A 126 -13.03 -5.22 8.79
CA ARG A 126 -13.40 -5.81 10.08
C ARG A 126 -14.85 -6.28 10.06
N ASP A 127 -15.07 -7.46 10.62
CA ASP A 127 -16.40 -8.02 10.87
C ASP A 127 -16.46 -8.61 12.28
N GLY A 128 -17.17 -7.91 13.18
CA GLY A 128 -17.21 -8.28 14.60
C GLY A 128 -15.83 -8.33 15.26
N LEU A 129 -15.41 -9.53 15.66
CA LEU A 129 -14.11 -9.80 16.26
C LEU A 129 -13.04 -10.13 15.21
N GLU A 130 -13.44 -10.55 14.02
CA GLU A 130 -12.51 -10.89 12.94
C GLU A 130 -12.10 -9.64 12.17
N HIS A 131 -10.86 -9.62 11.72
CA HIS A 131 -10.36 -8.56 10.87
C HIS A 131 -9.36 -9.13 9.86
N LYS A 132 -9.27 -8.45 8.72
CA LYS A 132 -8.17 -8.60 7.77
C LYS A 132 -7.47 -7.26 7.61
N LEU A 133 -6.17 -7.31 7.79
CA LEU A 133 -5.25 -6.23 7.49
C LEU A 133 -4.45 -6.60 6.25
N THR A 134 -4.45 -5.71 5.27
CA THR A 134 -3.63 -5.84 4.06
C THR A 134 -2.74 -4.63 3.94
N LEU A 135 -1.43 -4.86 3.80
CA LEU A 135 -0.40 -3.84 3.82
C LEU A 135 0.24 -3.69 2.44
N ALA A 136 0.59 -2.45 2.11
CA ALA A 136 1.30 -2.05 0.90
C ALA A 136 2.31 -0.95 1.24
N SER A 137 3.29 -0.76 0.37
CA SER A 137 4.08 0.47 0.31
C SER A 137 3.35 1.54 -0.50
N GLY A 138 3.69 2.80 -0.29
CA GLY A 138 3.27 3.91 -1.12
C GLY A 138 4.21 5.08 -0.99
N PHE A 139 4.02 6.11 -1.82
CA PHE A 139 4.84 7.33 -1.77
C PHE A 139 4.00 8.55 -2.18
N ALA A 140 4.42 9.73 -1.70
CA ALA A 140 3.70 10.96 -1.97
C ALA A 140 4.13 11.59 -3.30
N LEU A 141 3.16 12.13 -4.04
CA LEU A 141 3.40 12.86 -5.29
C LEU A 141 3.50 14.36 -5.04
N ASN A 142 4.25 15.08 -5.90
CA ASN A 142 4.40 16.53 -5.83
C ASN A 142 3.19 17.28 -6.43
N VAL A 143 1.99 16.86 -6.02
CA VAL A 143 0.69 17.45 -6.39
C VAL A 143 -0.21 17.35 -5.16
N ARG A 144 -1.04 18.37 -4.95
CA ARG A 144 -2.01 18.42 -3.87
C ARG A 144 -3.42 18.24 -4.42
N ASP A 145 -4.26 17.51 -3.68
CA ASP A 145 -5.68 17.46 -3.96
C ASP A 145 -6.35 18.76 -3.51
N LYS A 146 -6.98 19.50 -4.43
CA LYS A 146 -7.73 20.72 -4.10
C LYS A 146 -9.05 20.43 -3.35
N GLY A 147 -9.40 19.16 -3.15
CA GLY A 147 -10.59 18.74 -2.42
C GLY A 147 -11.90 19.02 -3.14
N VAL A 148 -13.02 18.80 -2.44
CA VAL A 148 -14.40 19.02 -2.96
C VAL A 148 -14.90 20.45 -2.69
N ALA A 149 -14.22 21.20 -1.83
CA ALA A 149 -14.51 22.60 -1.53
C ALA A 149 -13.18 23.37 -1.53
N GLY A 150 -12.99 24.25 -2.51
CA GLY A 150 -11.72 24.92 -2.84
C GLY A 150 -11.20 25.95 -1.83
N GLU A 151 -11.40 25.73 -0.53
CA GLU A 151 -10.96 26.60 0.56
C GLU A 151 -10.19 25.78 1.60
N GLY A 152 -8.93 25.45 1.30
CA GLY A 152 -8.03 24.76 2.23
C GLY A 152 -6.67 24.43 1.62
N GLU A 153 -5.66 24.22 2.47
CA GLU A 153 -4.41 23.57 2.04
C GLU A 153 -4.75 22.16 1.51
N GLY A 154 -4.38 21.90 0.25
CA GLY A 154 -4.77 20.65 -0.40
C GLY A 154 -4.18 19.41 0.28
N GLU A 155 -4.91 18.30 0.21
CA GLU A 155 -4.45 17.03 0.80
C GLU A 155 -3.27 16.43 0.04
N THR A 156 -2.45 15.63 0.73
CA THR A 156 -1.33 14.93 0.10
C THR A 156 -1.86 13.77 -0.74
N LEU A 157 -1.40 13.69 -1.99
CA LEU A 157 -1.68 12.56 -2.87
C LEU A 157 -0.64 11.46 -2.64
N VAL A 158 -1.11 10.28 -2.24
CA VAL A 158 -0.29 9.09 -2.00
C VAL A 158 -0.61 8.05 -3.07
N LEU A 159 0.41 7.63 -3.83
CA LEU A 159 0.30 6.56 -4.81
C LEU A 159 0.66 5.22 -4.16
N THR A 160 -0.11 4.18 -4.49
CA THR A 160 0.15 2.79 -4.09
C THR A 160 -0.43 1.82 -5.14
N CYS A 161 -0.35 0.51 -4.88
CA CYS A 161 -0.95 -0.51 -5.72
C CYS A 161 -2.44 -0.73 -5.40
N ALA A 162 -3.23 -1.21 -6.36
CA ALA A 162 -4.67 -1.40 -6.20
C ALA A 162 -5.04 -2.78 -5.62
N HIS A 163 -4.28 -3.83 -5.93
CA HIS A 163 -4.62 -5.21 -5.60
C HIS A 163 -4.70 -5.46 -4.08
N THR A 164 -3.98 -4.68 -3.27
CA THR A 164 -4.06 -4.74 -1.80
C THR A 164 -5.43 -4.28 -1.29
N LEU A 165 -6.05 -3.28 -1.93
CA LEU A 165 -7.43 -2.89 -1.68
C LEU A 165 -8.42 -3.92 -2.22
N GLU A 166 -8.18 -4.48 -3.40
CA GLU A 166 -9.03 -5.52 -3.99
C GLU A 166 -9.08 -6.79 -3.15
N GLU A 167 -7.96 -7.13 -2.51
CA GLU A 167 -7.89 -8.24 -1.59
C GLU A 167 -8.71 -7.99 -0.31
N ALA A 168 -8.61 -6.80 0.27
CA ALA A 168 -9.44 -6.38 1.41
C ALA A 168 -10.94 -6.40 1.04
N ARG A 169 -11.29 -5.93 -0.17
CA ARG A 169 -12.65 -6.01 -0.73
C ARG A 169 -13.12 -7.47 -0.86
N THR A 170 -12.29 -8.33 -1.43
CA THR A 170 -12.64 -9.74 -1.69
C THR A 170 -12.88 -10.49 -0.39
N TRP A 171 -12.07 -10.25 0.64
CA TRP A 171 -12.29 -10.84 1.96
C TRP A 171 -13.64 -10.42 2.55
N ARG A 172 -13.98 -9.13 2.47
CA ARG A 172 -15.28 -8.62 2.92
C ARG A 172 -16.45 -9.26 2.18
N LEU A 173 -16.33 -9.50 0.88
CA LEU A 173 -17.36 -10.16 0.08
C LEU A 173 -17.49 -11.65 0.41
N ARG A 174 -16.37 -12.36 0.62
CA ARG A 174 -16.38 -13.79 0.99
C ARG A 174 -16.98 -14.03 2.37
N ASN A 175 -16.75 -13.13 3.31
CA ASN A 175 -17.33 -13.21 4.66
C ASN A 175 -18.73 -12.55 4.74
N TRP A 176 -19.23 -12.00 3.63
CA TRP A 176 -20.57 -11.40 3.53
C TRP A 176 -21.75 -12.34 3.86
N PRO A 177 -21.71 -13.66 3.65
CA PRO A 177 -22.81 -14.54 4.06
C PRO A 177 -23.04 -14.62 5.57
N LEU A 178 -22.03 -14.35 6.42
CA LEU A 178 -22.19 -14.18 7.88
C LEU A 178 -22.82 -12.83 8.26
N LEU A 179 -22.86 -11.90 7.31
CA LEU A 179 -23.12 -10.47 7.46
C LEU A 179 -24.62 -10.12 7.50
N MET A 180 -25.49 -11.05 7.11
CA MET A 180 -26.94 -10.93 7.32
C MET A 180 -27.31 -10.93 8.82
N SER A 181 -26.53 -11.57 9.68
CA SER A 181 -26.73 -11.55 11.14
C SER A 181 -26.17 -10.32 11.83
N ALA A 182 -25.15 -9.65 11.25
CA ALA A 182 -24.45 -8.52 11.85
C ALA A 182 -25.00 -7.14 11.44
N MET A 183 -25.96 -7.07 10.51
CA MET A 183 -26.54 -5.81 10.01
C MET A 183 -27.29 -4.98 11.08
N THR A 184 -27.48 -5.52 12.28
CA THR A 184 -28.04 -4.79 13.44
C THR A 184 -27.00 -3.98 14.22
N ASN A 185 -25.68 -4.19 14.02
CA ASN A 185 -24.66 -3.58 14.87
C ASN A 185 -23.89 -2.45 14.15
N ARG A 186 -24.35 -1.21 14.31
CA ARG A 186 -23.70 0.00 13.74
C ARG A 186 -22.20 0.13 14.12
N ARG A 187 -21.76 -0.48 15.24
CA ARG A 187 -20.35 -0.43 15.69
C ARG A 187 -19.39 -1.16 14.76
N THR A 188 -19.82 -2.21 14.06
CA THR A 188 -18.91 -2.97 13.16
C THR A 188 -18.65 -2.24 11.84
N LYS A 189 -19.60 -1.41 11.37
CA LYS A 189 -19.44 -0.60 10.15
C LYS A 189 -18.37 0.50 10.27
N GLN A 190 -18.10 0.99 11.47
CA GLN A 190 -17.17 2.10 11.72
C GLN A 190 -15.71 1.65 11.90
N ALA A 191 -15.45 0.34 12.00
CA ALA A 191 -14.13 -0.17 12.36
C ALA A 191 -13.27 -0.61 11.17
N SER A 192 -13.65 -0.23 9.94
CA SER A 192 -12.97 -0.58 8.69
C SER A 192 -12.65 0.66 7.88
N GLY A 193 -11.42 0.78 7.38
CA GLY A 193 -10.95 1.96 6.67
C GLY A 193 -9.66 1.69 5.90
N THR A 194 -9.21 2.70 5.16
CA THR A 194 -7.86 2.72 4.58
C THR A 194 -7.05 3.80 5.30
N PHE A 195 -5.79 3.51 5.59
CA PHE A 195 -4.91 4.38 6.36
C PHE A 195 -3.54 4.52 5.70
N VAL A 196 -2.94 5.70 5.84
CA VAL A 196 -1.52 5.93 5.58
C VAL A 196 -0.80 5.94 6.93
N VAL A 197 0.27 5.16 7.04
CA VAL A 197 1.11 5.12 8.23
C VAL A 197 2.47 5.70 7.88
N ALA A 198 2.92 6.66 8.69
CA ALA A 198 4.18 7.35 8.48
C ALA A 198 4.88 7.61 9.82
N GLY A 199 6.19 7.84 9.75
CA GLY A 199 7.05 8.07 10.92
C GLY A 199 7.64 6.78 11.51
N ARG A 200 8.62 6.95 12.40
CA ARG A 200 9.42 5.87 12.99
C ARG A 200 9.31 5.85 14.51
N GLY A 201 9.37 4.66 15.10
CA GLY A 201 9.41 4.46 16.55
C GLY A 201 8.23 5.14 17.26
N SER A 202 8.53 5.99 18.24
CA SER A 202 7.51 6.74 18.99
C SER A 202 6.79 7.82 18.18
N ALA A 203 7.34 8.25 17.04
CA ALA A 203 6.74 9.25 16.15
C ALA A 203 5.78 8.64 15.10
N LEU A 204 5.57 7.33 15.13
CA LEU A 204 4.64 6.61 14.26
C LEU A 204 3.21 7.18 14.39
N LYS A 205 2.62 7.57 13.25
CA LYS A 205 1.26 8.09 13.16
C LYS A 205 0.48 7.37 12.07
N VAL A 206 -0.82 7.22 12.31
CA VAL A 206 -1.78 6.59 11.40
C VAL A 206 -2.81 7.63 11.00
N PHE A 207 -2.94 7.87 9.70
CA PHE A 207 -3.81 8.88 9.12
C PHE A 207 -4.91 8.20 8.29
N PRO A 208 -6.20 8.46 8.54
CA PRO A 208 -7.27 7.92 7.70
C PRO A 208 -7.21 8.55 6.31
N VAL A 209 -7.38 7.73 5.28
CA VAL A 209 -7.51 8.19 3.90
C VAL A 209 -8.88 8.83 3.71
N SER A 210 -8.88 10.02 3.11
CA SER A 210 -10.09 10.81 2.87
C SER A 210 -10.88 10.27 1.70
N ARG A 211 -10.21 9.95 0.57
CA ARG A 211 -10.86 9.41 -0.64
C ARG A 211 -9.89 8.78 -1.63
N VAL A 212 -10.44 8.04 -2.60
CA VAL A 212 -9.75 7.67 -3.85
C VAL A 212 -9.96 8.76 -4.89
N VAL A 213 -8.87 9.36 -5.36
CA VAL A 213 -8.93 10.46 -6.35
C VAL A 213 -8.88 9.96 -7.79
N SER A 214 -8.14 8.88 -8.02
CA SER A 214 -8.02 8.18 -9.30
C SER A 214 -7.57 6.75 -9.06
N ALA A 215 -7.93 5.87 -9.99
CA ALA A 215 -7.48 4.49 -9.99
C ALA A 215 -7.25 4.04 -11.43
N LEU A 216 -6.21 3.23 -11.64
CA LEU A 216 -5.96 2.52 -12.89
C LEU A 216 -5.90 1.02 -12.60
N PRO A 217 -7.05 0.33 -12.50
CA PRO A 217 -7.09 -1.10 -12.17
C PRO A 217 -6.25 -1.97 -13.11
N ARG A 218 -6.19 -1.62 -14.41
CA ARG A 218 -5.39 -2.35 -15.40
C ARG A 218 -3.89 -2.27 -15.16
N SER A 219 -3.43 -1.14 -14.64
CA SER A 219 -2.04 -0.91 -14.26
C SER A 219 -1.82 -1.13 -12.76
N ASP A 220 -2.83 -1.63 -12.04
CA ASP A 220 -2.77 -1.91 -10.61
C ASP A 220 -2.31 -0.70 -9.78
N LEU A 221 -2.72 0.51 -10.17
CA LEU A 221 -2.37 1.75 -9.47
C LEU A 221 -3.60 2.38 -8.79
N LEU A 222 -3.37 2.92 -7.59
CA LEU A 222 -4.37 3.58 -6.76
C LEU A 222 -3.81 4.89 -6.21
N LEU A 223 -4.55 5.98 -6.44
CA LEU A 223 -4.18 7.31 -5.95
C LEU A 223 -5.14 7.75 -4.85
N LEU A 224 -4.56 7.99 -3.66
CA LEU A 224 -5.29 8.26 -2.42
C LEU A 224 -5.07 9.70 -1.98
N SER A 225 -6.13 10.34 -1.48
CA SER A 225 -6.03 11.63 -0.80
C SER A 225 -5.96 11.44 0.71
N CYS A 226 -4.98 12.07 1.36
CA CYS A 226 -4.77 11.95 2.79
C CYS A 226 -4.30 13.28 3.41
N ALA A 227 -4.97 13.70 4.48
CA ALA A 227 -4.59 14.87 5.27
C ALA A 227 -3.34 14.58 6.12
N LEU A 228 -2.16 14.73 5.51
CA LEU A 228 -0.87 14.59 6.17
C LEU A 228 -0.32 15.97 6.57
N PRO A 229 0.19 16.14 7.81
CA PRO A 229 0.86 17.37 8.21
C PRO A 229 2.05 17.70 7.30
N GLU A 230 2.35 18.99 7.13
CA GLU A 230 3.53 19.42 6.39
C GLU A 230 4.81 18.82 6.99
N GLY A 231 5.72 18.36 6.11
CA GLY A 231 6.96 17.70 6.51
C GLY A 231 6.79 16.28 7.08
N MET A 232 5.56 15.75 7.17
CA MET A 232 5.34 14.34 7.58
C MET A 232 5.94 13.36 6.58
N VAL A 233 5.77 13.66 5.29
CA VAL A 233 6.28 12.87 4.17
C VAL A 233 6.92 13.81 3.15
N ARG A 234 7.95 13.30 2.45
CA ARG A 234 8.58 13.96 1.31
C ARG A 234 7.98 13.38 0.04
N THR A 235 7.67 14.26 -0.91
CA THR A 235 7.20 13.84 -2.22
C THR A 235 8.37 13.31 -3.05
N LEU A 236 8.14 12.32 -3.90
CA LEU A 236 9.18 11.79 -4.78
C LEU A 236 9.07 12.39 -6.19
N PRO A 237 10.20 12.73 -6.83
CA PRO A 237 10.21 13.20 -8.22
C PRO A 237 9.86 12.05 -9.17
N VAL A 238 9.01 12.31 -10.16
CA VAL A 238 8.56 11.28 -11.10
C VAL A 238 9.07 11.59 -12.51
N SER A 239 9.73 10.62 -13.14
CA SER A 239 10.16 10.72 -14.52
C SER A 239 9.00 10.38 -15.46
N PRO A 240 8.70 11.23 -16.47
CA PRO A 240 7.76 10.87 -17.54
C PRO A 240 8.37 9.90 -18.56
N TYR A 241 9.68 9.63 -18.47
CA TYR A 241 10.40 8.79 -19.42
C TYR A 241 10.67 7.41 -18.82
N PRO A 242 10.22 6.34 -19.50
CA PRO A 242 10.55 4.96 -19.11
C PRO A 242 12.07 4.74 -19.15
N ALA A 243 12.60 4.10 -18.12
CA ALA A 243 14.01 3.73 -18.06
C ALA A 243 14.34 2.63 -19.07
N HIS A 244 15.52 2.66 -19.70
CA HIS A 244 15.92 1.59 -20.64
C HIS A 244 16.31 0.30 -19.92
N ALA A 245 16.29 -0.83 -20.64
CA ALA A 245 16.85 -2.08 -20.14
C ALA A 245 18.32 -1.88 -19.75
N GLY A 246 18.71 -2.46 -18.60
CA GLY A 246 20.05 -2.31 -18.03
C GLY A 246 20.23 -1.11 -17.11
N THR A 247 19.32 -0.12 -17.11
CA THR A 247 19.35 1.04 -16.20
C THR A 247 19.44 0.57 -14.75
N ALA A 248 20.40 1.14 -14.00
CA ALA A 248 20.56 0.87 -12.58
C ALA A 248 19.43 1.54 -11.79
N ILE A 249 18.84 0.80 -10.87
CA ILE A 249 17.69 1.25 -10.08
C ILE A 249 17.90 0.97 -8.59
N ARG A 250 17.12 1.68 -7.77
CA ARG A 250 16.89 1.34 -6.37
C ARG A 250 15.40 1.07 -6.15
N ALA A 251 15.08 -0.01 -5.47
CA ALA A 251 13.72 -0.36 -5.09
C ALA A 251 13.61 -0.47 -3.56
N HIS A 252 12.59 0.14 -2.96
CA HIS A 252 12.42 0.11 -1.51
C HIS A 252 11.72 -1.17 -1.07
N PHE A 253 12.48 -2.11 -0.51
CA PHE A 253 11.98 -3.38 -0.03
C PHE A 253 11.58 -3.31 1.44
N VAL A 254 10.57 -4.10 1.80
CA VAL A 254 9.99 -4.16 3.14
C VAL A 254 10.06 -5.58 3.70
N ALA A 255 10.50 -5.72 4.94
CA ALA A 255 10.48 -6.97 5.69
C ALA A 255 9.66 -6.83 6.98
N HIS A 256 9.06 -7.93 7.41
CA HIS A 256 8.15 -7.99 8.57
C HIS A 256 8.63 -8.99 9.63
N ASP A 257 9.73 -9.69 9.36
CA ASP A 257 10.40 -10.60 10.26
C ASP A 257 11.77 -10.04 10.68
N THR A 258 12.07 -10.16 11.98
CA THR A 258 13.38 -9.79 12.55
C THR A 258 14.52 -10.63 11.98
N LEU A 259 14.24 -11.78 11.38
CA LEU A 259 15.24 -12.71 10.85
C LEU A 259 15.94 -12.19 9.58
N ARG A 260 15.46 -11.08 9.00
CA ARG A 260 16.11 -10.37 7.90
C ARG A 260 16.97 -9.19 8.38
N THR A 261 17.52 -9.25 9.59
CA THR A 261 18.60 -8.36 10.07
C THR A 261 19.94 -8.62 9.37
N THR A 262 19.92 -8.89 8.06
CA THR A 262 21.11 -8.95 7.22
C THR A 262 21.57 -7.53 6.89
N GLU A 263 22.76 -7.42 6.31
CA GLU A 263 23.39 -6.15 5.97
C GLU A 263 22.47 -5.21 5.15
N GLY A 264 22.28 -3.99 5.66
CA GLY A 264 21.55 -2.90 5.00
C GLY A 264 20.05 -2.80 5.30
N TRP A 265 19.46 -3.70 6.09
CA TRP A 265 18.08 -3.55 6.57
C TRP A 265 18.02 -2.66 7.81
N ASN A 266 17.10 -1.71 7.81
CA ASN A 266 16.94 -0.77 8.91
C ASN A 266 15.50 -0.71 9.36
N GLU A 267 15.27 -0.40 10.64
CA GLU A 267 13.92 -0.12 11.13
C GLU A 267 13.29 1.01 10.31
N TRP A 268 12.06 0.79 9.88
CA TRP A 268 11.33 1.70 9.00
C TRP A 268 10.06 2.21 9.69
N ILE A 269 8.94 1.50 9.56
CA ILE A 269 7.63 1.93 10.06
C ILE A 269 7.10 0.91 11.06
N GLY A 270 6.88 1.34 12.30
CA GLY A 270 6.44 0.45 13.38
C GLY A 270 7.50 -0.61 13.68
N ASP A 271 7.14 -1.86 13.48
CA ASP A 271 7.98 -3.05 13.66
C ASP A 271 8.35 -3.72 12.32
N THR A 272 8.47 -2.92 11.26
CA THR A 272 8.91 -3.35 9.94
C THR A 272 10.30 -2.82 9.62
N TRP A 273 10.98 -3.47 8.68
CA TRP A 273 12.30 -3.07 8.18
C TRP A 273 12.22 -2.64 6.72
N GLY A 274 12.95 -1.59 6.38
CA GLY A 274 13.06 -1.04 5.04
C GLY A 274 14.50 -1.09 4.53
N LYS A 275 14.66 -1.29 3.22
CA LYS A 275 15.96 -1.23 2.54
C LYS A 275 15.79 -0.77 1.09
N TRP A 276 16.60 0.19 0.67
CA TRP A 276 16.76 0.50 -0.76
C TRP A 276 17.71 -0.51 -1.41
N GLU A 277 17.14 -1.50 -2.10
CA GLU A 277 17.90 -2.57 -2.73
C GLU A 277 18.39 -2.15 -4.12
N ALA A 278 19.66 -2.46 -4.43
CA ALA A 278 20.27 -2.20 -5.73
C ALA A 278 19.73 -3.18 -6.78
N GLY A 279 19.45 -2.68 -7.98
CA GLY A 279 18.81 -3.47 -9.01
C GLY A 279 19.06 -2.97 -10.42
N ARG A 280 18.43 -3.63 -11.39
CA ARG A 280 18.41 -3.20 -12.78
C ARG A 280 17.05 -3.39 -13.42
N VAL A 281 16.70 -2.50 -14.34
CA VAL A 281 15.62 -2.74 -15.30
C VAL A 281 16.04 -3.88 -16.22
N VAL A 282 15.18 -4.88 -16.37
CA VAL A 282 15.38 -5.99 -17.29
C VAL A 282 14.77 -5.68 -18.65
N GLY A 283 13.56 -5.11 -18.66
CA GLY A 283 12.84 -4.77 -19.88
C GLY A 283 11.36 -4.52 -19.62
N TYR A 284 10.56 -4.50 -20.68
CA TYR A 284 9.12 -4.24 -20.58
C TYR A 284 8.29 -5.28 -21.31
N ARG A 285 7.05 -5.41 -20.88
CA ARG A 285 6.02 -6.18 -21.58
C ARG A 285 4.77 -5.34 -21.81
N ASP A 286 4.08 -5.63 -22.91
CA ASP A 286 2.71 -5.15 -23.10
C ASP A 286 1.68 -6.00 -22.31
N PHE A 287 0.41 -5.61 -22.34
CA PHE A 287 -0.68 -6.38 -21.73
C PHE A 287 -0.85 -7.80 -22.27
N ALA A 288 -0.34 -8.09 -23.47
CA ALA A 288 -0.36 -9.43 -24.06
C ALA A 288 0.87 -10.26 -23.64
N GLY A 289 1.81 -9.69 -22.87
CA GLY A 289 3.04 -10.35 -22.45
C GLY A 289 4.14 -10.37 -23.52
N ARG A 290 4.01 -9.57 -24.59
CA ARG A 290 5.04 -9.42 -25.62
C ARG A 290 6.13 -8.49 -25.11
N GLU A 291 7.37 -8.78 -25.48
CA GLU A 291 8.52 -7.89 -25.25
C GLU A 291 8.29 -6.54 -25.93
N THR A 292 8.63 -5.47 -25.22
CA THR A 292 8.47 -4.09 -25.70
C THR A 292 9.66 -3.26 -25.24
N GLU A 293 9.98 -2.22 -26.00
CA GLU A 293 11.13 -1.36 -25.74
C GLU A 293 10.72 0.11 -25.64
N PRO A 294 11.25 0.86 -24.67
CA PRO A 294 11.08 2.31 -24.62
C PRO A 294 11.56 2.98 -25.92
N GLY A 295 10.83 4.00 -26.36
CA GLY A 295 11.13 4.73 -27.61
C GLY A 295 10.56 4.08 -28.88
N THR A 296 9.84 2.96 -28.74
CA THR A 296 9.02 2.38 -29.81
C THR A 296 7.56 2.84 -29.68
N TYR A 297 6.72 2.49 -30.66
CA TYR A 297 5.26 2.73 -30.60
C TYR A 297 4.51 1.68 -29.77
N ASP A 298 5.23 0.78 -29.10
CA ASP A 298 4.62 -0.27 -28.28
C ASP A 298 4.20 0.25 -26.91
N ALA A 299 3.11 -0.31 -26.38
CA ALA A 299 2.62 0.06 -25.06
C ALA A 299 3.43 -0.63 -23.95
N LEU A 300 4.08 0.14 -23.08
CA LEU A 300 4.82 -0.40 -21.94
C LEU A 300 3.87 -0.60 -20.77
N SER A 301 3.23 -1.77 -20.71
CA SER A 301 2.23 -2.03 -19.67
C SER A 301 2.90 -2.48 -18.36
N HIS A 302 4.08 -3.08 -18.47
CA HIS A 302 4.71 -3.81 -17.38
C HIS A 302 6.22 -3.64 -17.40
N LEU A 303 6.78 -3.31 -16.23
CA LEU A 303 8.20 -3.16 -15.98
C LEU A 303 8.75 -4.43 -15.32
N LEU A 304 9.77 -5.03 -15.92
CA LEU A 304 10.53 -6.13 -15.34
C LEU A 304 11.82 -5.63 -14.73
N PHE A 305 12.14 -6.07 -13.52
CA PHE A 305 13.36 -5.66 -12.83
C PHE A 305 13.95 -6.76 -11.94
N THR A 306 15.18 -6.56 -11.51
CA THR A 306 15.82 -7.32 -10.44
C THR A 306 16.25 -6.37 -9.32
N PRO A 307 16.36 -6.82 -8.07
CA PRO A 307 16.09 -8.18 -7.56
C PRO A 307 14.60 -8.43 -7.26
N LEU A 308 14.29 -9.64 -6.78
CA LEU A 308 12.91 -10.02 -6.43
C LEU A 308 12.44 -9.24 -5.19
N PRO A 309 11.31 -8.53 -5.29
CA PRO A 309 10.80 -7.80 -4.14
C PRO A 309 10.24 -8.73 -3.06
N THR A 310 10.34 -8.26 -1.83
CA THR A 310 9.78 -8.91 -0.66
C THR A 310 8.30 -8.59 -0.50
N ALA A 311 7.56 -9.48 0.16
CA ALA A 311 6.14 -9.26 0.46
C ALA A 311 5.94 -7.97 1.27
N GLY A 312 4.96 -7.16 0.86
CA GLY A 312 4.69 -5.82 1.42
C GLY A 312 5.42 -4.66 0.74
N SER A 313 6.31 -4.93 -0.22
CA SER A 313 6.96 -3.88 -1.03
C SER A 313 6.07 -3.36 -2.17
N SER A 314 4.96 -4.03 -2.46
CA SER A 314 3.98 -3.66 -3.49
C SER A 314 3.43 -2.25 -3.27
N GLY A 315 3.31 -1.46 -4.33
CA GLY A 315 3.00 -0.03 -4.33
C GLY A 315 4.20 0.88 -4.05
N GLY A 316 5.37 0.32 -3.71
CA GLY A 316 6.58 1.08 -3.45
C GLY A 316 7.24 1.62 -4.73
N PRO A 317 8.05 2.69 -4.61
CA PRO A 317 8.72 3.29 -5.75
C PRO A 317 9.91 2.45 -6.25
N ILE A 318 10.13 2.49 -7.56
CA ILE A 318 11.37 2.09 -8.23
C ILE A 318 11.99 3.37 -8.78
N ILE A 319 13.20 3.71 -8.33
CA ILE A 319 13.90 4.94 -8.73
C ILE A 319 15.11 4.61 -9.58
N ASP A 320 15.40 5.47 -10.55
CA ASP A 320 16.67 5.48 -11.27
C ASP A 320 17.79 5.88 -10.30
N GLU A 321 18.85 5.07 -10.25
CA GLU A 321 19.94 5.27 -9.30
C GLU A 321 20.78 6.52 -9.58
N GLU A 322 20.91 6.93 -10.85
CA GLU A 322 21.70 8.08 -11.27
C GLU A 322 20.95 9.40 -11.02
N THR A 323 19.66 9.44 -11.41
CA THR A 323 18.86 10.67 -11.35
C THR A 323 18.10 10.83 -10.03
N GLY A 324 17.74 9.72 -9.37
CA GLY A 324 16.87 9.70 -8.19
C GLY A 324 15.38 9.91 -8.51
N ALA A 325 15.00 9.92 -9.79
CA ALA A 325 13.60 10.02 -10.20
C ALA A 325 12.91 8.65 -10.15
N VAL A 326 11.63 8.62 -9.78
CA VAL A 326 10.78 7.44 -9.87
C VAL A 326 10.57 7.09 -11.35
N VAL A 327 10.95 5.88 -11.73
CA VAL A 327 10.80 5.32 -13.07
C VAL A 327 9.79 4.16 -13.12
N GLY A 328 9.32 3.69 -11.97
CA GLY A 328 8.25 2.72 -11.90
C GLY A 328 7.68 2.55 -10.50
N VAL A 329 6.62 1.74 -10.42
CA VAL A 329 5.97 1.31 -9.20
C VAL A 329 6.05 -0.20 -9.12
N MET A 330 6.54 -0.71 -8.00
CA MET A 330 6.70 -2.13 -7.75
C MET A 330 5.35 -2.76 -7.41
N LEU A 331 5.02 -3.90 -8.01
CA LEU A 331 3.77 -4.62 -7.75
C LEU A 331 4.00 -5.98 -7.08
N GLY A 332 5.09 -6.67 -7.39
CA GLY A 332 5.41 -7.96 -6.78
C GLY A 332 6.42 -8.76 -7.59
N THR A 333 6.27 -10.08 -7.57
CA THR A 333 7.07 -11.01 -8.38
C THR A 333 6.20 -11.64 -9.46
N ARG A 334 6.80 -11.94 -10.61
CA ARG A 334 6.13 -12.70 -11.69
C ARG A 334 7.10 -13.74 -12.25
N MET A 335 6.57 -14.91 -12.62
CA MET A 335 7.30 -15.87 -13.44
C MET A 335 7.37 -15.33 -14.87
N ASP A 336 8.57 -15.01 -15.35
CA ASP A 336 8.80 -14.42 -16.66
C ASP A 336 8.83 -15.53 -17.73
N SER A 337 9.69 -16.52 -17.53
CA SER A 337 9.72 -17.75 -18.32
C SER A 337 10.20 -18.93 -17.48
N ARG A 338 9.93 -20.17 -17.91
CA ARG A 338 10.45 -21.38 -17.23
C ARG A 338 11.99 -21.44 -17.24
N VAL A 339 12.63 -20.69 -18.13
CA VAL A 339 14.09 -20.68 -18.33
C VAL A 339 14.74 -19.56 -17.52
N GLU A 340 14.19 -18.35 -17.55
CA GLU A 340 14.76 -17.18 -16.86
C GLU A 340 14.31 -17.06 -15.40
N GLY A 341 13.24 -17.78 -15.03
CA GLY A 341 12.73 -17.85 -13.68
C GLY A 341 11.85 -16.65 -13.31
N SER A 342 11.82 -16.35 -12.01
CA SER A 342 11.04 -15.23 -11.47
C SER A 342 11.78 -13.91 -11.61
N ARG A 343 11.04 -12.84 -11.86
CA ARG A 343 11.53 -11.45 -11.90
C ARG A 343 10.69 -10.56 -10.99
N GLY A 344 11.25 -9.42 -10.62
CA GLY A 344 10.48 -8.30 -10.07
C GLY A 344 9.53 -7.77 -11.14
N TRP A 345 8.33 -7.44 -10.70
CA TRP A 345 7.22 -7.01 -11.53
C TRP A 345 6.73 -5.65 -11.05
N GLY A 346 6.56 -4.72 -11.99
CA GLY A 346 6.10 -3.37 -11.72
C GLY A 346 5.38 -2.75 -12.91
N VAL A 347 5.08 -1.46 -12.78
CA VAL A 347 4.43 -0.61 -13.78
C VAL A 347 5.36 0.57 -14.05
N PRO A 348 5.55 1.00 -15.31
CA PRO A 348 6.35 2.19 -15.59
C PRO A 348 5.72 3.45 -14.99
N ALA A 349 6.57 4.42 -14.66
CA ALA A 349 6.12 5.69 -14.11
C ALA A 349 5.23 6.49 -15.07
N GLU A 350 5.29 6.21 -16.38
CA GLU A 350 4.41 6.83 -17.38
C GLU A 350 2.92 6.61 -17.07
N SER A 351 2.55 5.44 -16.55
CA SER A 351 1.16 5.14 -16.18
C SER A 351 0.66 6.03 -15.03
N ILE A 352 1.55 6.64 -14.24
CA ILE A 352 1.16 7.61 -13.21
C ILE A 352 0.60 8.86 -13.88
N PHE A 353 1.19 9.31 -15.00
CA PHE A 353 0.77 10.51 -15.72
C PHE A 353 -0.61 10.36 -16.38
N GLU A 354 -1.05 9.13 -16.67
CA GLU A 354 -2.42 8.87 -17.14
C GLU A 354 -3.51 9.29 -16.13
N MET A 355 -3.15 9.45 -14.84
CA MET A 355 -4.05 9.95 -13.80
C MET A 355 -4.16 11.48 -13.78
N PHE A 356 -3.35 12.21 -14.55
CA PHE A 356 -3.21 13.67 -14.49
C PHE A 356 -3.46 14.32 -15.84
N SER A 357 -3.87 15.58 -15.83
CA SER A 357 -3.98 16.38 -17.05
C SER A 357 -2.60 16.69 -17.59
N LEU A 358 -2.47 16.75 -18.92
CA LEU A 358 -1.21 17.16 -19.54
C LEU A 358 -0.89 18.61 -19.16
N PRO A 359 0.40 18.94 -18.96
CA PRO A 359 0.82 20.31 -18.69
C PRO A 359 0.28 21.30 -19.73
N GLY A 360 -0.38 22.38 -19.29
CA GLY A 360 -0.95 23.41 -20.17
C GLY A 360 -2.37 23.14 -20.69
N LEU A 361 -2.97 22.01 -20.30
CA LEU A 361 -4.37 21.66 -20.56
C LEU A 361 -5.26 21.73 -19.31
N GLU A 362 -4.74 22.23 -18.19
CA GLU A 362 -5.51 22.38 -16.95
C GLU A 362 -6.70 23.35 -17.17
N GLY A 363 -7.87 22.98 -16.67
CA GLY A 363 -9.09 23.79 -16.76
C GLY A 363 -9.70 23.93 -18.17
N LYS A 364 -9.16 23.24 -19.19
CA LYS A 364 -9.73 23.19 -20.54
C LYS A 364 -10.60 21.93 -20.67
N LYS A 365 -11.79 21.95 -20.08
CA LYS A 365 -12.83 20.92 -20.28
C LYS A 365 -14.09 21.52 -20.86
#